data_AF-A0A6N9PSS0-F1
#
_entry.id   AF-A0A6N9PSS0-F1
#
_cell.length_a   1.000
_cell.length_b   1.000
_cell.length_c   1.000
_cell.angle_alpha   90.00
_cell.angle_beta   90.00
_cell.angle_gamma   90.00
#
_symmetry.space_group_name_H-M   'P 1'
#
loop_
_entity.id
_entity.type
_entity.pdbx_description
1 polymer ?
#
loop_
_entity_poly.entity_id
_entity_poly.type
_entity_poly.pdbx_seq_one_letter_code
_entity_poly.pdbx_strand_id
1 'polypeptide(L)'
;MPLRLSLLGSTGSIGIQALEVAEQLNRTGTFPVEIAVLAARSNVQLLEQQARRFSPQAVALFDPAAARDFRQRTRDLDITVLEGPEGLCEAAAWEGADTTLNAVVGMVGLRPTMAAIKAKKTLALANKETLVAGGSLVIEAARQNGVKILPVDSEHSAIFQCLQGSPGERAVKRLILTASGGPFFGWEKERLQAVTPEQALCHPNWDMGAKITIDCATMMNKGLEVIEAAWLFQMPVERIGVVVHRESIVHSMVEFADNAVIAQMGTPDMRLPIQYALTYPQRLESPSGALDLPALGKLTFFEPDRERFPCLNLCIKAMERGGLVPAAANGANEAAVQLFLEKKIGFMDIPRLVQAAADSQPAVQAAKVEDVLEADRMARSRVLELAGSL
;
A
#
# COMPACT_ATOMS: atom_id res chain seq x y z
N MET A 1 -18.56 10.23 19.82
CA MET A 1 -17.16 10.61 20.13
C MET A 1 -16.41 10.67 18.82
N PRO A 2 -15.48 11.62 18.61
CA PRO A 2 -14.69 11.70 17.39
C PRO A 2 -13.83 10.45 17.19
N LEU A 3 -13.53 10.10 15.94
CA LEU A 3 -12.47 9.15 15.61
C LEU A 3 -11.12 9.84 15.83
N ARG A 4 -10.25 9.30 16.68
CA ARG A 4 -8.90 9.84 16.90
C ARG A 4 -7.88 9.07 16.04
N LEU A 5 -7.27 9.77 15.08
CA LEU A 5 -6.43 9.19 14.05
C LEU A 5 -4.95 9.49 14.29
N SER A 6 -4.12 8.46 14.30
CA SER A 6 -2.68 8.56 14.06
C SER A 6 -2.40 8.33 12.57
N LEU A 7 -1.88 9.34 11.88
CA LEU A 7 -1.64 9.29 10.43
C LEU A 7 -0.14 9.19 10.15
N LEU A 8 0.31 8.00 9.75
CA LEU A 8 1.71 7.77 9.37
C LEU A 8 1.89 8.03 7.87
N GLY A 9 2.79 8.94 7.50
CA GLY A 9 3.00 9.34 6.11
C GLY A 9 2.10 10.50 5.66
N SER A 10 1.80 11.45 6.55
CA SER A 10 0.85 12.56 6.31
C SER A 10 1.22 13.47 5.15
N THR A 11 2.51 13.57 4.80
CA THR A 11 3.01 14.40 3.70
C THR A 11 3.09 13.66 2.37
N GLY A 12 2.71 12.37 2.32
CA GLY A 12 2.60 11.59 1.09
C GLY A 12 1.21 11.72 0.45
N SER A 13 1.03 11.17 -0.76
CA SER A 13 -0.24 11.26 -1.51
C SER A 13 -1.45 10.78 -0.71
N ILE A 14 -1.37 9.58 -0.09
CA ILE A 14 -2.45 9.04 0.76
C ILE A 14 -2.67 9.91 2.01
N GLY A 15 -1.60 10.39 2.64
CA GLY A 15 -1.68 11.21 3.84
C GLY A 15 -2.39 12.55 3.60
N ILE A 16 -2.05 13.22 2.49
CA ILE A 16 -2.72 14.47 2.09
C ILE A 16 -4.20 14.23 1.85
N GLN A 17 -4.54 13.18 1.09
CA GLN A 17 -5.94 12.83 0.80
C GLN A 17 -6.71 12.40 2.06
N ALA A 18 -6.06 11.74 3.03
CA ALA A 18 -6.68 11.41 4.30
C ALA A 18 -7.03 12.65 5.13
N LEU A 19 -6.19 13.68 5.09
CA LEU A 19 -6.48 14.96 5.74
C LEU A 19 -7.62 15.71 5.04
N GLU A 20 -7.72 15.65 3.71
CA GLU A 20 -8.88 16.18 2.96
C GLU A 20 -10.19 15.47 3.36
N VAL A 21 -10.16 14.14 3.47
CA VAL A 21 -11.31 13.35 3.93
C VAL A 21 -11.70 13.74 5.37
N ALA A 22 -10.74 13.81 6.29
CA ALA A 22 -10.99 14.18 7.68
C ALA A 22 -11.61 15.59 7.77
N GLU A 23 -11.09 16.55 7.00
CA GLU A 23 -11.65 17.90 6.94
C GLU A 23 -13.08 17.91 6.39
N GLN A 24 -13.34 17.19 5.31
CA GLN A 24 -14.68 17.11 4.73
C GLN A 24 -15.69 16.52 5.73
N LEU A 25 -15.33 15.45 6.43
CA LEU A 25 -16.17 14.82 7.46
C LEU A 25 -16.42 15.76 8.66
N ASN A 26 -15.41 16.53 9.07
CA ASN A 26 -15.54 17.54 10.11
C ASN A 26 -16.44 18.70 9.68
N ARG A 27 -16.31 19.17 8.44
CA ARG A 27 -17.09 20.28 7.88
C ARG A 27 -18.58 19.95 7.80
N THR A 28 -18.95 18.72 7.45
CA THR A 28 -20.35 18.28 7.42
C THR A 28 -20.89 17.97 8.81
N GLY A 29 -20.01 17.75 9.80
CA GLY A 29 -20.38 17.41 11.17
C GLY A 29 -20.96 16.00 11.34
N THR A 30 -20.92 15.16 10.31
CA THR A 30 -21.55 13.82 10.31
C THR A 30 -20.70 12.77 11.01
N PHE A 31 -19.38 12.92 10.97
CA PHE A 31 -18.44 11.98 11.58
C PHE A 31 -17.15 12.71 11.97
N PRO A 32 -17.09 13.29 13.19
CA PRO A 32 -15.93 14.05 13.61
C PRO A 32 -14.65 13.19 13.64
N VAL A 33 -13.56 13.70 13.07
CA VAL A 33 -12.22 13.09 13.06
C VAL A 33 -11.23 14.05 13.70
N GLU A 34 -10.56 13.60 14.75
CA GLU A 34 -9.47 14.30 15.41
C GLU A 34 -8.13 13.71 14.94
N ILE A 35 -7.24 14.55 14.43
CA ILE A 35 -5.88 14.12 14.06
C ILE A 35 -5.02 14.16 15.33
N ALA A 36 -4.82 13.02 15.96
CA ALA A 36 -4.03 12.91 17.18
C ALA A 36 -2.52 12.99 16.90
N VAL A 37 -2.06 12.35 15.82
CA VAL A 37 -0.65 12.31 15.43
C VAL A 37 -0.48 12.43 13.92
N LEU A 38 0.53 13.20 13.51
CA LEU A 38 1.02 13.24 12.13
C LEU A 38 2.45 12.70 12.08
N ALA A 39 2.76 11.82 11.13
CA ALA A 39 4.14 11.39 10.90
C ALA A 39 4.59 11.60 9.46
N ALA A 40 5.86 11.98 9.29
CA ALA A 40 6.48 12.11 7.98
C ALA A 40 7.95 11.67 8.02
N ARG A 41 8.58 11.55 6.85
CA ARG A 41 10.03 11.30 6.78
C ARG A 41 10.81 12.58 7.07
N SER A 42 10.67 13.58 6.20
CA SER A 42 11.52 14.78 6.21
C SER A 42 10.90 16.04 5.60
N ASN A 43 9.65 16.03 5.11
CA ASN A 43 9.01 17.22 4.54
C ASN A 43 8.48 18.15 5.66
N VAL A 44 9.40 18.83 6.34
CA VAL A 44 9.13 19.68 7.51
C VAL A 44 8.17 20.81 7.19
N GLN A 45 8.32 21.46 6.03
CA GLN A 45 7.50 22.60 5.65
C GLN A 45 6.02 22.24 5.52
N LEU A 46 5.69 21.15 4.80
CA LEU A 46 4.30 20.71 4.68
C LEU A 46 3.77 20.18 6.01
N LEU A 47 4.60 19.45 6.77
CA LEU A 47 4.20 18.94 8.07
C LEU A 47 3.88 20.04 9.08
N GLU A 48 4.64 21.15 9.08
CA GLU A 48 4.36 22.33 9.89
C GLU A 48 2.98 22.93 9.54
N GLN A 49 2.69 23.08 8.25
CA GLN A 49 1.38 23.57 7.80
C GLN A 49 0.24 22.66 8.25
N GLN A 50 0.44 21.34 8.14
CA GLN A 50 -0.54 20.35 8.62
C GLN A 50 -0.70 20.44 10.14
N ALA A 51 0.39 20.53 10.91
CA ALA A 51 0.34 20.60 12.37
C ALA A 51 -0.37 21.87 12.86
N ARG A 52 -0.12 23.03 12.24
CA ARG A 52 -0.82 24.28 12.57
C ARG A 52 -2.31 24.24 12.24
N ARG A 53 -2.70 23.48 11.21
CA ARG A 53 -4.10 23.35 10.77
C ARG A 53 -4.90 22.38 11.64
N PHE A 54 -4.29 21.24 11.98
CA PHE A 54 -4.99 20.14 12.64
C PHE A 54 -4.69 20.03 14.14
N SER A 55 -3.71 20.78 14.65
CA SER A 55 -3.32 20.84 16.06
C SER A 55 -3.16 19.48 16.73
N PRO A 56 -2.32 18.57 16.19
CA PRO A 56 -2.14 17.24 16.74
C PRO A 56 -1.43 17.28 18.10
N GLN A 57 -1.62 16.24 18.90
CA GLN A 57 -0.93 16.07 20.19
C GLN A 57 0.56 15.74 20.00
N ALA A 58 0.87 15.01 18.93
CA ALA A 58 2.23 14.61 18.61
C ALA A 58 2.53 14.70 17.10
N VAL A 59 3.80 14.88 16.78
CA VAL A 59 4.34 14.76 15.43
C VAL A 59 5.57 13.86 15.46
N ALA A 60 5.65 12.90 14.53
CA ALA A 60 6.79 12.02 14.38
C ALA A 60 7.56 12.29 13.08
N LEU A 61 8.86 12.50 13.19
CA LEU A 61 9.75 12.64 12.03
C LEU A 61 10.79 11.53 12.02
N PHE A 62 10.78 10.74 10.94
CA PHE A 62 11.70 9.61 10.78
C PHE A 62 13.16 10.08 10.68
N ASP A 63 13.41 11.22 10.03
CA ASP A 63 14.74 11.83 9.95
C ASP A 63 15.02 12.72 11.18
N PRO A 64 16.04 12.41 12.00
CA PRO A 64 16.39 13.22 13.17
C PRO A 64 16.75 14.68 12.83
N ALA A 65 17.31 14.95 11.63
CA ALA A 65 17.60 16.33 11.21
C ALA A 65 16.31 17.10 10.95
N ALA A 66 15.33 16.47 10.31
CA ALA A 66 14.00 17.04 10.11
C ALA A 66 13.29 17.27 11.44
N ALA A 67 13.38 16.33 12.39
CA ALA A 67 12.80 16.47 13.73
C ALA A 67 13.34 17.71 14.47
N ARG A 68 14.66 17.95 14.38
CA ARG A 68 15.29 19.15 14.94
C ARG A 68 14.80 20.45 14.29
N ASP A 69 14.68 20.48 12.97
CA ASP A 69 14.15 21.65 12.23
C ASP A 69 12.68 21.93 12.62
N PHE A 70 11.84 20.89 12.65
CA PHE A 70 10.44 21.01 13.05
C PHE A 70 10.28 21.59 14.46
N ARG A 71 11.02 21.06 15.45
CA ARG A 71 11.03 21.60 16.82
C ARG A 71 11.38 23.07 16.90
N GLN A 72 12.23 23.58 16.00
CA GLN A 72 12.59 25.00 15.97
C GLN A 72 11.47 25.86 15.39
N ARG A 73 10.78 25.36 14.35
CA ARG A 73 9.69 26.05 13.66
C ARG A 73 8.39 26.09 14.46
N THR A 74 8.15 25.10 15.31
CA THR A 74 6.90 24.95 16.07
C THR A 74 7.07 25.17 17.57
N ARG A 75 8.06 25.96 18.01
CA ARG A 75 8.27 26.26 19.44
C ARG A 75 7.08 26.97 20.10
N ASP A 76 6.26 27.60 19.29
CA ASP A 76 5.03 28.28 19.70
C ASP A 76 3.84 27.33 19.86
N LEU A 77 3.96 26.05 19.44
CA LEU A 77 2.90 25.05 19.53
C LEU A 77 3.18 24.06 20.66
N ASP A 78 2.13 23.63 21.36
CA ASP A 78 2.20 22.56 22.36
C ASP A 78 2.07 21.19 21.68
N ILE A 79 3.16 20.74 21.05
CA ILE A 79 3.21 19.48 20.28
C ILE A 79 4.41 18.64 20.74
N THR A 80 4.16 17.38 21.06
CA THR A 80 5.23 16.42 21.34
C THR A 80 5.93 15.99 20.05
N VAL A 81 7.25 16.19 19.94
CA VAL A 81 8.01 15.81 18.74
C VAL A 81 8.80 14.53 18.95
N LEU A 82 8.29 13.46 18.35
CA LEU A 82 8.88 12.12 18.30
C LEU A 82 9.89 12.05 17.13
N GLU A 83 10.96 11.27 17.30
CA GLU A 83 12.03 11.18 16.30
C GLU A 83 12.47 9.74 16.01
N GLY A 84 12.92 9.53 14.78
CA GLY A 84 13.53 8.27 14.36
C GLY A 84 12.54 7.12 14.15
N PRO A 85 13.06 5.91 13.88
CA PRO A 85 12.26 4.70 13.73
C PRO A 85 11.40 4.40 14.98
N GLU A 86 11.94 4.62 16.17
CA GLU A 86 11.26 4.43 17.45
C GLU A 86 10.09 5.42 17.60
N GLY A 87 10.31 6.70 17.27
CA GLY A 87 9.24 7.70 17.29
C GLY A 87 8.11 7.41 16.32
N LEU A 88 8.39 6.79 15.17
CA LEU A 88 7.35 6.33 14.24
C LEU A 88 6.54 5.16 14.83
N CYS A 89 7.16 4.26 15.59
CA CYS A 89 6.47 3.18 16.29
C CYS A 89 5.59 3.72 17.43
N GLU A 90 6.09 4.71 18.18
CA GLU A 90 5.33 5.39 19.23
C GLU A 90 4.13 6.15 18.65
N ALA A 91 4.29 6.85 17.52
CA ALA A 91 3.18 7.47 16.80
C ALA A 91 2.10 6.45 16.43
N ALA A 92 2.49 5.27 15.93
CA ALA A 92 1.56 4.21 15.56
C ALA A 92 0.85 3.58 16.76
N ALA A 93 1.48 3.62 17.93
CA ALA A 93 0.94 3.09 19.18
C ALA A 93 0.27 4.17 20.07
N TRP A 94 0.18 5.41 19.60
CA TRP A 94 -0.17 6.59 20.41
C TRP A 94 -1.43 6.37 21.25
N GLU A 95 -1.33 6.60 22.57
CA GLU A 95 -2.42 6.32 23.50
C GLU A 95 -3.67 7.15 23.17
N GLY A 96 -3.49 8.39 22.73
CA GLY A 96 -4.56 9.31 22.33
C GLY A 96 -5.24 8.97 21.00
N ALA A 97 -4.82 7.94 20.26
CA ALA A 97 -5.43 7.53 19.00
C ALA A 97 -6.19 6.20 19.13
N ASP A 98 -7.29 6.04 18.39
CA ASP A 98 -8.06 4.79 18.31
C ASP A 98 -7.74 4.01 17.03
N THR A 99 -7.41 4.75 15.97
CA THR A 99 -7.08 4.21 14.65
C THR A 99 -5.72 4.71 14.20
N THR A 100 -4.94 3.82 13.60
CA THR A 100 -3.69 4.18 12.90
C THR A 100 -3.89 3.97 11.41
N LEU A 101 -3.73 5.03 10.62
CA LEU A 101 -3.60 4.93 9.17
C LEU A 101 -2.11 4.84 8.82
N ASN A 102 -1.67 3.64 8.44
CA ASN A 102 -0.31 3.43 7.99
C ASN A 102 -0.21 3.62 6.46
N ALA A 103 0.28 4.81 6.07
CA ALA A 103 0.46 5.23 4.68
C ALA A 103 1.93 5.55 4.33
N VAL A 104 2.88 5.01 5.10
CA VAL A 104 4.30 5.09 4.72
C VAL A 104 4.59 4.15 3.55
N VAL A 105 5.68 4.40 2.82
CA VAL A 105 6.05 3.60 1.64
C VAL A 105 7.18 2.63 2.00
N GLY A 106 7.06 1.38 1.55
CA GLY A 106 8.09 0.35 1.68
C GLY A 106 8.13 -0.33 3.05
N MET A 107 9.19 -1.13 3.26
CA MET A 107 9.35 -1.99 4.45
C MET A 107 9.36 -1.27 5.81
N VAL A 108 9.61 0.04 5.81
CA VAL A 108 9.67 0.85 7.04
C VAL A 108 8.34 0.84 7.81
N GLY A 109 7.22 0.54 7.14
CA GLY A 109 5.89 0.44 7.75
C GLY A 109 5.66 -0.81 8.61
N LEU A 110 6.52 -1.83 8.52
CA LEU A 110 6.30 -3.10 9.23
C LEU A 110 6.35 -2.95 10.76
N ARG A 111 7.40 -2.32 11.29
CA ARG A 111 7.55 -2.11 12.75
C ARG A 111 6.43 -1.24 13.33
N PRO A 112 6.08 -0.08 12.74
CA PRO A 112 4.92 0.71 13.16
C PRO A 112 3.61 -0.07 13.11
N THR A 113 3.38 -0.90 12.09
CA THR A 113 2.19 -1.77 12.03
C THR A 113 2.13 -2.72 13.23
N MET A 114 3.23 -3.40 13.55
CA MET A 114 3.29 -4.29 14.71
C MET A 114 3.09 -3.54 16.03
N ALA A 115 3.58 -2.30 16.13
CA ALA A 115 3.37 -1.44 17.30
C ALA A 115 1.89 -1.03 17.47
N ALA A 116 1.23 -0.61 16.38
CA ALA A 116 -0.21 -0.31 16.37
C ALA A 116 -1.05 -1.51 16.78
N ILE A 117 -0.72 -2.71 16.26
CA ILE A 117 -1.40 -3.96 16.60
C ILE A 117 -1.22 -4.30 18.09
N LYS A 118 0.01 -4.21 18.61
CA LYS A 118 0.30 -4.46 20.02
C LYS A 118 -0.44 -3.48 20.94
N ALA A 119 -0.59 -2.24 20.50
CA ALA A 119 -1.37 -1.20 21.18
C ALA A 119 -2.89 -1.30 20.93
N LYS A 120 -3.35 -2.37 20.25
CA LYS A 120 -4.75 -2.68 19.95
C LYS A 120 -5.50 -1.58 19.18
N LYS A 121 -4.77 -0.82 18.35
CA LYS A 121 -5.37 0.19 17.47
C LYS A 121 -6.09 -0.49 16.31
N THR A 122 -7.18 0.09 15.83
CA THR A 122 -7.68 -0.29 14.50
C THR A 122 -6.64 0.13 13.47
N LEU A 123 -6.29 -0.75 12.54
CA LEU A 123 -5.26 -0.49 11.55
C LEU A 123 -5.90 -0.24 10.18
N ALA A 124 -5.93 1.01 9.73
CA ALA A 124 -6.20 1.31 8.33
C ALA A 124 -4.87 1.20 7.56
N LEU A 125 -4.77 0.28 6.62
CA LEU A 125 -3.50 -0.10 5.99
C LEU A 125 -3.47 0.25 4.51
N ALA A 126 -2.61 1.19 4.14
CA ALA A 126 -2.30 1.54 2.75
C ALA A 126 -0.92 1.02 2.31
N ASN A 127 -0.04 0.69 3.26
CA ASN A 127 1.29 0.17 2.99
C ASN A 127 1.25 -1.35 2.71
N LYS A 128 1.07 -1.71 1.44
CA LYS A 128 1.03 -3.12 1.00
C LYS A 128 2.29 -3.92 1.32
N GLU A 129 3.46 -3.28 1.28
CA GLU A 129 4.76 -3.93 1.51
C GLU A 129 4.86 -4.60 2.90
N THR A 130 4.15 -4.06 3.90
CA THR A 130 4.05 -4.67 5.23
C THR A 130 3.43 -6.07 5.17
N LEU A 131 2.35 -6.25 4.41
CA LEU A 131 1.70 -7.55 4.27
C LEU A 131 2.41 -8.45 3.27
N VAL A 132 3.03 -7.89 2.24
CA VAL A 132 3.85 -8.68 1.31
C VAL A 132 4.98 -9.38 2.06
N ALA A 133 5.74 -8.63 2.86
CA ALA A 133 6.96 -9.16 3.46
C ALA A 133 6.73 -9.80 4.83
N GLY A 134 5.82 -9.24 5.63
CA GLY A 134 5.56 -9.66 7.01
C GLY A 134 4.17 -10.27 7.22
N GLY A 135 3.45 -10.64 6.16
CA GLY A 135 2.03 -11.02 6.22
C GLY A 135 1.70 -12.04 7.30
N SER A 136 2.47 -13.12 7.42
CA SER A 136 2.26 -14.15 8.45
C SER A 136 2.32 -13.59 9.87
N LEU A 137 3.31 -12.74 10.16
CA LEU A 137 3.49 -12.12 11.48
C LEU A 137 2.40 -11.07 11.77
N VAL A 138 2.07 -10.26 10.76
CA VAL A 138 1.09 -9.17 10.89
C VAL A 138 -0.32 -9.72 11.11
N ILE A 139 -0.76 -10.67 10.28
CA ILE A 139 -2.09 -11.28 10.38
C ILE A 139 -2.23 -12.05 11.69
N GLU A 140 -1.23 -12.83 12.09
CA GLU A 140 -1.27 -13.57 13.34
C GLU A 140 -1.30 -12.63 14.56
N ALA A 141 -0.48 -11.58 14.57
CA ALA A 141 -0.50 -10.60 15.66
C ALA A 141 -1.83 -9.85 15.74
N ALA A 142 -2.43 -9.48 14.59
CA ALA A 142 -3.73 -8.81 14.56
C ALA A 142 -4.83 -9.72 15.11
N ARG A 143 -4.83 -11.00 14.71
CA ARG A 143 -5.75 -12.03 15.23
C ARG A 143 -5.61 -12.21 16.74
N GLN A 144 -4.38 -12.35 17.24
CA GLN A 144 -4.12 -12.52 18.68
C GLN A 144 -4.54 -11.31 19.52
N ASN A 145 -4.42 -10.10 18.98
CA ASN A 145 -4.76 -8.86 19.70
C ASN A 145 -6.19 -8.39 19.46
N GLY A 146 -6.98 -9.08 18.61
CA GLY A 146 -8.34 -8.68 18.25
C GLY A 146 -8.40 -7.38 17.45
N VAL A 147 -7.34 -7.08 16.69
CA VAL A 147 -7.21 -5.86 15.89
C VAL A 147 -7.83 -6.06 14.52
N LYS A 148 -8.64 -5.09 14.10
CA LYS A 148 -9.19 -5.02 12.74
C LYS A 148 -8.17 -4.37 11.81
N ILE A 149 -7.90 -5.01 10.68
CA ILE A 149 -7.15 -4.42 9.57
C ILE A 149 -8.16 -4.00 8.50
N LEU A 150 -8.21 -2.71 8.19
CA LEU A 150 -9.09 -2.10 7.20
C LEU A 150 -8.25 -1.74 5.97
N PRO A 151 -8.48 -2.37 4.81
CA PRO A 151 -7.68 -2.10 3.62
C PRO A 151 -7.99 -0.72 3.05
N VAL A 152 -6.94 0.04 2.77
CA VAL A 152 -6.98 1.34 2.10
C VAL A 152 -6.52 1.24 0.65
N ASP A 153 -5.71 0.24 0.31
CA ASP A 153 -5.38 -0.04 -1.09
C ASP A 153 -6.67 -0.30 -1.90
N SER A 154 -6.75 0.24 -3.11
CA SER A 154 -8.03 0.49 -3.79
C SER A 154 -8.76 -0.81 -4.13
N GLU A 155 -8.01 -1.80 -4.60
CA GLU A 155 -8.49 -3.12 -5.00
C GLU A 155 -8.93 -3.95 -3.79
N HIS A 156 -8.19 -3.89 -2.69
CA HIS A 156 -8.54 -4.62 -1.47
C HIS A 156 -9.68 -3.94 -0.73
N SER A 157 -9.74 -2.60 -0.74
CA SER A 157 -10.90 -1.86 -0.25
C SER A 157 -12.16 -2.22 -1.06
N ALA A 158 -12.03 -2.37 -2.38
CA ALA A 158 -13.10 -2.82 -3.25
C ALA A 158 -13.57 -4.24 -2.90
N ILE A 159 -12.65 -5.19 -2.75
CA ILE A 159 -12.98 -6.56 -2.29
C ILE A 159 -13.66 -6.51 -0.93
N PHE A 160 -13.10 -5.78 0.03
CA PHE A 160 -13.66 -5.65 1.37
C PHE A 160 -15.09 -5.09 1.32
N GLN A 161 -15.37 -4.12 0.46
CA GLN A 161 -16.71 -3.59 0.22
C GLN A 161 -17.66 -4.63 -0.40
N CYS A 162 -17.21 -5.42 -1.37
CA CYS A 162 -18.00 -6.51 -1.96
C CYS A 162 -18.33 -7.61 -0.95
N LEU A 163 -17.49 -7.81 0.05
CA LEU A 163 -17.71 -8.81 1.11
C LEU A 163 -18.71 -8.36 2.19
N GLN A 164 -19.11 -7.08 2.20
CA GLN A 164 -20.08 -6.59 3.19
C GLN A 164 -21.46 -7.20 2.96
N GLY A 165 -21.97 -7.92 3.96
CA GLY A 165 -23.23 -8.66 3.85
C GLY A 165 -23.08 -10.06 3.21
N SER A 166 -21.85 -10.51 2.94
CA SER A 166 -21.59 -11.89 2.51
C SER A 166 -21.96 -12.89 3.61
N PRO A 167 -22.51 -14.08 3.29
CA PRO A 167 -22.83 -15.12 4.26
C PRO A 167 -21.59 -15.79 4.90
N GLY A 168 -20.38 -15.33 4.55
CA GLY A 168 -19.12 -15.73 5.15
C GLY A 168 -18.09 -16.21 4.12
N GLU A 169 -16.86 -16.44 4.59
CA GLU A 169 -15.70 -16.78 3.75
C GLU A 169 -15.93 -18.01 2.86
N ARG A 170 -16.70 -19.01 3.32
CA ARG A 170 -16.99 -20.23 2.54
C ARG A 170 -17.81 -19.98 1.28
N ALA A 171 -18.53 -18.87 1.21
CA ALA A 171 -19.28 -18.51 0.02
C ALA A 171 -18.39 -17.86 -1.04
N VAL A 172 -17.19 -17.41 -0.69
CA VAL A 172 -16.26 -16.78 -1.62
C VAL A 172 -15.56 -17.86 -2.44
N LYS A 173 -15.76 -17.84 -3.76
CA LYS A 173 -15.17 -18.78 -4.70
C LYS A 173 -13.82 -18.31 -5.21
N ARG A 174 -13.72 -17.04 -5.63
CA ARG A 174 -12.46 -16.41 -6.05
C ARG A 174 -12.50 -14.90 -5.86
N LEU A 175 -11.33 -14.30 -5.71
CA LEU A 175 -11.12 -12.86 -5.79
C LEU A 175 -10.67 -12.51 -7.21
N ILE A 176 -11.06 -11.34 -7.71
CA ILE A 176 -10.65 -10.86 -9.02
C ILE A 176 -10.11 -9.43 -8.85
N LEU A 177 -8.79 -9.31 -8.87
CA LEU A 177 -8.08 -8.04 -8.81
C LEU A 177 -8.02 -7.41 -10.19
N THR A 178 -8.46 -6.17 -10.33
CA THR A 178 -8.31 -5.41 -11.58
C THR A 178 -7.00 -4.66 -11.59
N ALA A 179 -6.34 -4.50 -12.74
CA ALA A 179 -5.11 -3.73 -12.91
C ALA A 179 -5.27 -2.70 -14.02
N SER A 180 -4.67 -1.51 -13.91
CA SER A 180 -4.64 -0.57 -15.03
C SER A 180 -3.86 -1.09 -16.24
N GLY A 181 -2.94 -2.04 -16.03
CA GLY A 181 -1.99 -2.52 -17.04
C GLY A 181 -0.80 -1.57 -17.29
N GLY A 182 -0.72 -0.46 -16.57
CA GLY A 182 0.39 0.49 -16.65
C GLY A 182 0.52 1.24 -17.99
N PRO A 183 1.56 2.06 -18.18
CA PRO A 183 1.80 2.81 -19.43
C PRO A 183 2.09 1.94 -20.66
N PHE A 184 2.55 0.70 -20.45
CA PHE A 184 3.09 -0.15 -21.53
C PHE A 184 2.16 -1.28 -21.97
N PHE A 185 0.89 -1.26 -21.56
CA PHE A 185 -0.11 -2.21 -22.03
C PHE A 185 -0.15 -2.25 -23.56
N GLY A 186 -0.02 -3.46 -24.14
CA GLY A 186 0.00 -3.68 -25.59
C GLY A 186 1.33 -3.37 -26.29
N TRP A 187 2.39 -2.99 -25.58
CA TRP A 187 3.71 -2.77 -26.18
C TRP A 187 4.44 -4.10 -26.43
N GLU A 188 5.17 -4.18 -27.55
CA GLU A 188 6.03 -5.34 -27.88
C GLU A 188 7.26 -5.44 -26.97
N LYS A 189 7.74 -6.67 -26.76
CA LYS A 189 8.83 -6.99 -25.82
C LYS A 189 10.14 -6.27 -26.15
N GLU A 190 10.45 -6.12 -27.43
CA GLU A 190 11.65 -5.43 -27.91
C GLU A 190 11.62 -3.95 -27.52
N ARG A 191 10.44 -3.34 -27.51
CA ARG A 191 10.25 -1.95 -27.11
C ARG A 191 10.46 -1.75 -25.62
N LEU A 192 10.11 -2.74 -24.79
CA LEU A 192 10.30 -2.69 -23.34
C LEU A 192 11.78 -2.64 -22.94
N GLN A 193 12.69 -3.14 -23.77
CA GLN A 193 14.15 -3.11 -23.49
C GLN A 193 14.71 -1.68 -23.46
N ALA A 194 14.09 -0.76 -24.21
CA ALA A 194 14.55 0.63 -24.35
C ALA A 194 13.74 1.61 -23.48
N VAL A 195 12.90 1.13 -22.57
CA VAL A 195 12.08 1.97 -21.70
C VAL A 195 12.97 2.78 -20.75
N THR A 196 12.67 4.07 -20.66
CA THR A 196 13.33 5.03 -19.76
C THR A 196 12.49 5.30 -18.51
N PRO A 197 13.11 5.77 -17.40
CA PRO A 197 12.36 6.20 -16.22
C PRO A 197 11.30 7.25 -16.53
N GLU A 198 11.61 8.22 -17.38
CA GLU A 198 10.69 9.29 -17.76
C GLU A 198 9.43 8.74 -18.42
N GLN A 199 9.56 7.74 -19.30
CA GLN A 199 8.41 7.07 -19.93
C GLN A 199 7.61 6.26 -18.92
N ALA A 200 8.29 5.55 -18.01
CA ALA A 200 7.63 4.70 -17.03
C ALA A 200 6.86 5.51 -15.97
N LEU A 201 7.29 6.75 -15.70
CA LEU A 201 6.63 7.67 -14.77
C LEU A 201 5.33 8.29 -15.30
N CYS A 202 4.96 8.07 -16.56
CA CYS A 202 3.73 8.58 -17.17
C CYS A 202 2.56 7.59 -17.02
N HIS A 203 2.02 7.44 -15.80
CA HIS A 203 0.87 6.54 -15.58
C HIS A 203 -0.42 7.07 -16.26
N PRO A 204 -1.24 6.22 -16.92
CA PRO A 204 -2.40 6.68 -17.70
C PRO A 204 -3.56 7.26 -16.87
N ASN A 205 -3.77 6.75 -15.64
CA ASN A 205 -5.01 7.02 -14.88
C ASN A 205 -4.81 7.68 -13.52
N TRP A 206 -3.58 7.72 -13.00
CA TRP A 206 -3.32 8.02 -11.59
C TRP A 206 -2.07 8.88 -11.47
N ASP A 207 -2.11 9.88 -10.58
CA ASP A 207 -0.94 10.63 -10.16
C ASP A 207 -0.42 10.05 -8.84
N MET A 208 0.79 9.48 -8.87
CA MET A 208 1.32 8.65 -7.79
C MET A 208 2.84 8.83 -7.62
N GLY A 209 3.36 8.40 -6.47
CA GLY A 209 4.80 8.42 -6.21
C GLY A 209 5.59 7.54 -7.19
N ALA A 210 6.85 7.91 -7.44
CA ALA A 210 7.70 7.26 -8.45
C ALA A 210 7.76 5.73 -8.31
N LYS A 211 7.96 5.19 -7.10
CA LYS A 211 8.09 3.74 -6.85
C LYS A 211 6.86 2.95 -7.32
N ILE A 212 5.67 3.33 -6.85
CA ILE A 212 4.43 2.66 -7.25
C ILE A 212 4.17 2.82 -8.75
N THR A 213 4.52 3.96 -9.33
CA THR A 213 4.38 4.17 -10.77
C THR A 213 5.25 3.20 -11.60
N ILE A 214 6.50 2.96 -11.19
CA ILE A 214 7.36 1.94 -11.82
C ILE A 214 6.81 0.52 -11.58
N ASP A 215 6.32 0.23 -10.37
CA ASP A 215 5.72 -1.06 -10.06
C ASP A 215 4.46 -1.32 -10.92
N CYS A 216 3.65 -0.30 -11.20
CA CYS A 216 2.52 -0.40 -12.13
C CYS A 216 3.00 -0.66 -13.56
N ALA A 217 4.08 -0.01 -14.00
CA ALA A 217 4.64 -0.20 -15.33
C ALA A 217 5.20 -1.61 -15.57
N THR A 218 5.75 -2.25 -14.53
CA THR A 218 6.28 -3.62 -14.58
C THR A 218 5.23 -4.68 -14.24
N MET A 219 4.01 -4.28 -13.86
CA MET A 219 2.99 -5.09 -13.17
C MET A 219 3.45 -5.74 -11.85
N MET A 220 4.59 -5.32 -11.30
CA MET A 220 5.01 -5.70 -9.96
C MET A 220 3.98 -5.28 -8.91
N ASN A 221 3.38 -4.08 -9.06
CA ASN A 221 2.37 -3.57 -8.14
C ASN A 221 1.24 -4.59 -7.98
N LYS A 222 0.71 -5.08 -9.10
CA LYS A 222 -0.37 -6.08 -9.09
C LYS A 222 0.08 -7.42 -8.50
N GLY A 223 1.34 -7.81 -8.72
CA GLY A 223 1.93 -8.98 -8.07
C GLY A 223 1.99 -8.84 -6.54
N LEU A 224 2.41 -7.69 -6.04
CA LEU A 224 2.42 -7.40 -4.60
C LEU A 224 1.00 -7.41 -4.01
N GLU A 225 0.03 -6.86 -4.73
CA GLU A 225 -1.37 -6.83 -4.29
C GLU A 225 -2.03 -8.21 -4.29
N VAL A 226 -1.60 -9.14 -5.15
CA VAL A 226 -2.01 -10.56 -5.06
C VAL A 226 -1.55 -11.18 -3.74
N ILE A 227 -0.30 -10.93 -3.33
CA ILE A 227 0.24 -11.41 -2.04
C ILE A 227 -0.56 -10.80 -0.88
N GLU A 228 -0.80 -9.48 -0.95
CA GLU A 228 -1.58 -8.77 0.06
C GLU A 228 -3.01 -9.31 0.18
N ALA A 229 -3.69 -9.55 -0.95
CA ALA A 229 -5.05 -10.10 -0.96
C ALA A 229 -5.10 -11.52 -0.37
N ALA A 230 -4.08 -12.35 -0.64
CA ALA A 230 -3.97 -13.67 -0.05
C ALA A 230 -3.92 -13.61 1.49
N TRP A 231 -3.18 -12.64 2.05
CA TRP A 231 -3.11 -12.42 3.49
C TRP A 231 -4.38 -11.79 4.08
N LEU A 232 -4.85 -10.67 3.52
CA LEU A 232 -6.00 -9.92 4.04
C LEU A 232 -7.28 -10.76 4.09
N PHE A 233 -7.52 -11.55 3.05
CA PHE A 233 -8.77 -12.29 2.87
C PHE A 233 -8.61 -13.79 3.09
N GLN A 234 -7.45 -14.23 3.58
CA GLN A 234 -7.11 -15.65 3.82
C GLN A 234 -7.41 -16.52 2.59
N MET A 235 -7.15 -15.99 1.40
CA MET A 235 -7.49 -16.60 0.13
C MET A 235 -6.26 -17.33 -0.45
N PRO A 236 -6.38 -18.62 -0.81
CA PRO A 236 -5.32 -19.31 -1.54
C PRO A 236 -4.98 -18.56 -2.83
N VAL A 237 -3.68 -18.44 -3.14
CA VAL A 237 -3.20 -17.60 -4.26
C VAL A 237 -3.78 -18.04 -5.62
N GLU A 238 -4.02 -19.34 -5.79
CA GLU A 238 -4.65 -19.92 -6.99
C GLU A 238 -6.11 -19.50 -7.19
N ARG A 239 -6.75 -18.96 -6.14
CA ARG A 239 -8.12 -18.40 -6.18
C ARG A 239 -8.13 -16.88 -6.30
N ILE A 240 -6.99 -16.25 -6.58
CA ILE A 240 -6.87 -14.81 -6.83
C ILE A 240 -6.57 -14.61 -8.32
N GLY A 241 -7.59 -14.21 -9.07
CA GLY A 241 -7.47 -13.84 -10.48
C GLY A 241 -7.01 -12.40 -10.65
N VAL A 242 -6.31 -12.12 -11.75
CA VAL A 242 -5.94 -10.76 -12.16
C VAL A 242 -6.51 -10.51 -13.55
N VAL A 243 -7.17 -9.36 -13.73
CA VAL A 243 -7.63 -8.88 -15.03
C VAL A 243 -7.14 -7.46 -15.28
N VAL A 244 -6.77 -7.14 -16.52
CA VAL A 244 -6.45 -5.76 -16.89
C VAL A 244 -7.74 -5.02 -17.24
N HIS A 245 -8.04 -3.98 -16.47
CA HIS A 245 -9.16 -3.06 -16.67
C HIS A 245 -8.62 -1.64 -16.85
N ARG A 246 -8.54 -1.20 -18.11
CA ARG A 246 -7.85 0.04 -18.51
C ARG A 246 -8.50 1.29 -17.97
N GLU A 247 -9.82 1.28 -17.78
CA GLU A 247 -10.59 2.44 -17.34
C GLU A 247 -10.47 2.69 -15.84
N SER A 248 -9.99 1.70 -15.05
CA SER A 248 -9.86 1.80 -13.59
C SER A 248 -11.13 2.30 -12.88
N ILE A 249 -12.30 1.84 -13.35
CA ILE A 249 -13.61 2.14 -12.75
C ILE A 249 -14.09 0.98 -11.88
N VAL A 250 -13.94 -0.26 -12.36
CA VAL A 250 -14.10 -1.45 -11.55
C VAL A 250 -12.81 -1.66 -10.76
N HIS A 251 -12.84 -1.38 -9.46
CA HIS A 251 -11.65 -1.43 -8.62
C HIS A 251 -11.31 -2.85 -8.18
N SER A 252 -12.28 -3.75 -8.00
CA SER A 252 -12.09 -5.21 -7.92
C SER A 252 -13.43 -5.90 -7.79
N MET A 253 -13.40 -7.24 -7.83
CA MET A 253 -14.60 -8.06 -7.78
C MET A 253 -14.41 -9.30 -6.90
N VAL A 254 -15.53 -9.83 -6.42
CA VAL A 254 -15.61 -11.09 -5.68
C VAL A 254 -16.60 -12.00 -6.41
N GLU A 255 -16.16 -13.20 -6.76
CA GLU A 255 -17.04 -14.25 -7.26
C GLU A 255 -17.42 -15.19 -6.11
N PHE A 256 -18.72 -15.46 -5.99
CA PHE A 256 -19.29 -16.35 -4.99
C PHE A 256 -19.50 -17.77 -5.53
N ALA A 257 -19.82 -18.70 -4.64
CA ALA A 257 -19.96 -20.14 -4.94
C ALA A 257 -21.06 -20.46 -5.97
N ASP A 258 -22.06 -19.59 -6.11
CA ASP A 258 -23.12 -19.65 -7.11
C ASP A 258 -22.72 -19.01 -8.46
N ASN A 259 -21.47 -18.55 -8.58
CA ASN A 259 -20.89 -17.83 -9.71
C ASN A 259 -21.40 -16.39 -9.88
N ALA A 260 -22.17 -15.85 -8.93
CA ALA A 260 -22.48 -14.43 -8.92
C ALA A 260 -21.19 -13.63 -8.66
N VAL A 261 -21.04 -12.51 -9.37
CA VAL A 261 -19.90 -11.60 -9.21
C VAL A 261 -20.43 -10.27 -8.69
N ILE A 262 -19.89 -9.81 -7.55
CA ILE A 262 -20.11 -8.46 -7.04
C ILE A 262 -18.85 -7.65 -7.30
N ALA A 263 -19.03 -6.47 -7.88
CA ALA A 263 -17.96 -5.53 -8.20
C ALA A 263 -18.16 -4.24 -7.40
N GLN A 264 -17.07 -3.66 -6.90
CA GLN A 264 -17.10 -2.29 -6.41
C GLN A 264 -16.62 -1.37 -7.53
N MET A 265 -17.39 -0.32 -7.81
CA MET A 265 -17.14 0.65 -8.86
C MET A 265 -17.06 2.06 -8.28
N GLY A 266 -16.15 2.87 -8.81
CA GLY A 266 -16.00 4.27 -8.43
C GLY A 266 -15.08 5.02 -9.38
N THR A 267 -14.97 6.32 -9.17
CA THR A 267 -13.92 7.11 -9.82
C THR A 267 -12.54 6.65 -9.30
N PRO A 268 -11.46 6.80 -10.09
CA PRO A 268 -10.10 6.52 -9.64
C PRO A 268 -9.63 7.61 -8.67
N ASP A 269 -10.10 7.52 -7.43
CA ASP A 269 -9.88 8.51 -6.37
C ASP A 269 -9.65 7.80 -5.03
N MET A 270 -8.46 7.95 -4.43
CA MET A 270 -8.10 7.27 -3.18
C MET A 270 -8.88 7.80 -1.97
N ARG A 271 -9.55 8.95 -2.07
CA ARG A 271 -10.44 9.43 -0.99
C ARG A 271 -11.60 8.47 -0.75
N LEU A 272 -12.04 7.71 -1.75
CA LEU A 272 -13.05 6.65 -1.61
C LEU A 272 -12.62 5.56 -0.62
N PRO A 273 -11.54 4.79 -0.87
CA PRO A 273 -11.12 3.73 0.03
C PRO A 273 -10.58 4.26 1.36
N ILE A 274 -9.93 5.43 1.38
CA ILE A 274 -9.50 6.08 2.64
C ILE A 274 -10.70 6.38 3.52
N GLN A 275 -11.72 7.07 2.99
CA GLN A 275 -12.91 7.39 3.76
C GLN A 275 -13.61 6.12 4.24
N TYR A 276 -13.74 5.11 3.39
CA TYR A 276 -14.40 3.87 3.78
C TYR A 276 -13.67 3.18 4.94
N ALA A 277 -12.34 3.15 4.94
CA ALA A 277 -11.58 2.61 6.07
C ALA A 277 -11.76 3.43 7.36
N LEU A 278 -11.89 4.76 7.28
CA LEU A 278 -12.08 5.60 8.46
C LEU A 278 -13.50 5.55 9.02
N THR A 279 -14.51 5.44 8.14
CA THR A 279 -15.93 5.50 8.52
C THR A 279 -16.58 4.13 8.62
N TYR A 280 -15.87 3.03 8.35
CA TYR A 280 -16.44 1.69 8.40
C TYR A 280 -17.12 1.40 9.76
N PRO A 281 -18.36 0.88 9.79
CA PRO A 281 -19.18 0.38 8.69
C PRO A 281 -20.11 1.40 8.01
N GLN A 282 -20.05 2.68 8.40
CA GLN A 282 -20.87 3.73 7.81
C GLN A 282 -20.37 4.13 6.41
N ARG A 283 -21.33 4.54 5.55
CA ARG A 283 -21.07 5.25 4.31
C ARG A 283 -21.63 6.66 4.45
N LEU A 284 -20.81 7.65 4.10
CA LEU A 284 -21.13 9.07 4.23
C LEU A 284 -20.84 9.76 2.90
N GLU A 285 -21.31 10.99 2.75
CA GLU A 285 -20.96 11.83 1.60
C GLU A 285 -19.44 11.92 1.45
N SER A 286 -18.94 11.74 0.24
CA SER A 286 -17.51 11.65 -0.05
C SER A 286 -17.04 12.82 -0.89
N PRO A 287 -15.80 13.32 -0.71
CA PRO A 287 -15.23 14.34 -1.59
C PRO A 287 -14.95 13.81 -3.01
N SER A 288 -14.98 12.49 -3.23
CA SER A 288 -14.87 11.91 -4.57
C SER A 288 -16.12 12.22 -5.40
N GLY A 289 -15.93 12.58 -6.68
CA GLY A 289 -17.03 12.86 -7.59
C GLY A 289 -17.91 11.63 -7.90
N ALA A 290 -19.16 11.88 -8.29
CA ALA A 290 -20.09 10.83 -8.73
C ALA A 290 -19.64 10.20 -10.05
N LEU A 291 -19.88 8.90 -10.18
CA LEU A 291 -19.59 8.13 -11.40
C LEU A 291 -20.69 8.35 -12.44
N ASP A 292 -20.32 8.82 -13.64
CA ASP A 292 -21.21 8.95 -14.79
C ASP A 292 -20.97 7.80 -15.79
N LEU A 293 -21.77 6.74 -15.68
CA LEU A 293 -21.65 5.56 -16.54
C LEU A 293 -21.96 5.86 -18.03
N PRO A 294 -23.03 6.61 -18.38
CA PRO A 294 -23.25 7.04 -19.77
C PRO A 294 -22.06 7.80 -20.38
N ALA A 295 -21.40 8.68 -19.63
CA ALA A 295 -20.24 9.41 -20.12
C ALA A 295 -19.00 8.53 -20.33
N LEU A 296 -18.84 7.48 -19.52
CA LEU A 296 -17.74 6.51 -19.68
C LEU A 296 -17.90 5.62 -20.91
N GLY A 297 -19.14 5.20 -21.22
CA GLY A 297 -19.50 4.43 -22.41
C GLY A 297 -19.11 2.96 -22.38
N LYS A 298 -17.83 2.62 -22.16
CA LYS A 298 -17.34 1.23 -22.18
C LYS A 298 -16.41 0.91 -21.00
N LEU A 299 -16.45 -0.35 -20.58
CA LEU A 299 -15.53 -0.95 -19.63
C LEU A 299 -14.91 -2.18 -20.31
N THR A 300 -13.58 -2.26 -20.33
CA THR A 300 -12.87 -3.34 -21.02
C THR A 300 -12.09 -4.18 -20.03
N PHE A 301 -11.99 -5.49 -20.31
CA PHE A 301 -11.28 -6.47 -19.48
C PHE A 301 -10.43 -7.37 -20.36
N PHE A 302 -9.16 -7.53 -20.00
CA PHE A 302 -8.19 -8.34 -20.74
C PHE A 302 -7.40 -9.24 -19.79
N GLU A 303 -6.89 -10.36 -20.32
CA GLU A 303 -5.88 -11.14 -19.61
C GLU A 303 -4.56 -10.34 -19.47
N PRO A 304 -3.87 -10.43 -18.33
CA PRO A 304 -2.55 -9.83 -18.18
C PRO A 304 -1.52 -10.57 -19.04
N ASP A 305 -0.66 -9.82 -19.74
CA ASP A 305 0.46 -10.41 -20.49
C ASP A 305 1.60 -10.77 -19.54
N ARG A 306 1.58 -12.02 -19.08
CA ARG A 306 2.54 -12.57 -18.12
C ARG A 306 3.92 -12.84 -18.71
N GLU A 307 4.05 -12.87 -20.03
CA GLU A 307 5.35 -13.07 -20.70
C GLU A 307 6.10 -11.74 -20.84
N ARG A 308 5.38 -10.66 -21.16
CA ARG A 308 5.94 -9.31 -21.25
C ARG A 308 6.16 -8.67 -19.88
N PHE A 309 5.29 -8.97 -18.92
CA PHE A 309 5.35 -8.43 -17.55
C PHE A 309 5.53 -9.56 -16.51
N PRO A 310 6.74 -10.15 -16.41
CA PRO A 310 6.99 -11.34 -15.59
C PRO A 310 6.89 -11.10 -14.09
N CYS A 311 6.95 -9.84 -13.61
CA CYS A 311 6.88 -9.51 -12.19
C CYS A 311 5.60 -10.02 -11.51
N LEU A 312 4.46 -10.05 -12.23
CA LEU A 312 3.22 -10.61 -11.70
C LEU A 312 3.39 -12.09 -11.32
N ASN A 313 3.91 -12.90 -12.25
CA ASN A 313 4.16 -14.33 -12.01
C ASN A 313 5.26 -14.56 -10.97
N LEU A 314 6.25 -13.66 -10.88
CA LEU A 314 7.29 -13.72 -9.87
C LEU A 314 6.69 -13.64 -8.46
N CYS A 315 5.82 -12.66 -8.22
CA CYS A 315 5.16 -12.51 -6.92
C CYS A 315 4.26 -13.70 -6.56
N ILE A 316 3.52 -14.24 -7.54
CA ILE A 316 2.70 -15.44 -7.33
C ILE A 316 3.59 -16.61 -6.88
N LYS A 317 4.69 -16.87 -7.59
CA LYS A 317 5.66 -17.92 -7.22
C LYS A 317 6.32 -17.66 -5.86
N ALA A 318 6.61 -16.41 -5.53
CA ALA A 318 7.15 -16.04 -4.23
C ALA A 318 6.14 -16.39 -3.11
N MET A 319 4.85 -16.13 -3.32
CA MET A 319 3.79 -16.51 -2.39
C MET A 319 3.63 -18.02 -2.25
N GLU A 320 3.66 -18.75 -3.37
CA GLU A 320 3.58 -20.22 -3.38
C GLU A 320 4.75 -20.86 -2.63
N ARG A 321 5.97 -20.31 -2.79
CA ARG A 321 7.14 -20.76 -2.03
C ARG A 321 7.03 -20.43 -0.54
N GLY A 322 6.38 -19.32 -0.20
CA GLY A 322 6.14 -18.89 1.17
C GLY A 322 7.41 -18.57 1.97
N GLY A 323 7.28 -18.55 3.29
CA GLY A 323 8.37 -18.19 4.19
C GLY A 323 8.85 -16.76 3.96
N LEU A 324 10.16 -16.55 3.92
CA LEU A 324 10.80 -15.25 3.71
C LEU A 324 10.95 -14.85 2.23
N VAL A 325 10.51 -15.67 1.28
CA VAL A 325 10.67 -15.39 -0.17
C VAL A 325 9.91 -14.13 -0.61
N PRO A 326 8.65 -13.88 -0.19
CA PRO A 326 7.97 -12.61 -0.49
C PRO A 326 8.71 -11.38 0.04
N ALA A 327 9.32 -11.47 1.23
CA ALA A 327 10.12 -10.38 1.80
C ALA A 327 11.36 -10.08 0.94
N ALA A 328 12.06 -11.12 0.49
CA ALA A 328 13.19 -10.97 -0.42
C ALA A 328 12.77 -10.38 -1.77
N ALA A 329 11.64 -10.83 -2.35
CA ALA A 329 11.11 -10.28 -3.59
C ALA A 329 10.78 -8.78 -3.45
N ASN A 330 10.14 -8.37 -2.34
CA ASN A 330 9.86 -6.96 -2.07
C ASN A 330 11.15 -6.13 -1.94
N GLY A 331 12.09 -6.57 -1.09
CA GLY A 331 13.34 -5.84 -0.86
C GLY A 331 14.18 -5.71 -2.12
N ALA A 332 14.25 -6.78 -2.92
CA ALA A 332 14.90 -6.75 -4.22
C ALA A 332 14.22 -5.78 -5.19
N ASN A 333 12.87 -5.75 -5.20
CA ASN A 333 12.12 -4.83 -6.05
C ASN A 333 12.40 -3.37 -5.67
N GLU A 334 12.36 -3.02 -4.38
CA GLU A 334 12.66 -1.66 -3.94
C GLU A 334 14.07 -1.20 -4.38
N ALA A 335 15.08 -2.08 -4.25
CA ALA A 335 16.43 -1.78 -4.72
C ALA A 335 16.52 -1.65 -6.25
N ALA A 336 15.90 -2.57 -6.99
CA ALA A 336 15.95 -2.57 -8.45
C ALA A 336 15.22 -1.36 -9.06
N VAL A 337 14.05 -1.00 -8.53
CA VAL A 337 13.31 0.20 -8.95
C VAL A 337 14.13 1.46 -8.68
N GLN A 338 14.79 1.55 -7.53
CA GLN A 338 15.66 2.68 -7.23
C GLN A 338 16.81 2.78 -8.26
N LEU A 339 17.49 1.67 -8.56
CA LEU A 339 18.56 1.65 -9.57
C LEU A 339 18.06 2.04 -10.96
N PHE A 340 16.86 1.61 -11.34
CA PHE A 340 16.24 1.99 -12.62
C PHE A 340 15.95 3.50 -12.66
N LEU A 341 15.34 4.05 -11.60
CA LEU A 341 15.08 5.49 -11.48
C LEU A 341 16.36 6.32 -11.53
N GLU A 342 17.47 5.79 -10.98
CA GLU A 342 18.81 6.37 -11.05
C GLU A 342 19.54 6.11 -12.38
N LYS A 343 18.87 5.50 -13.37
CA LYS A 343 19.40 5.16 -14.70
C LYS A 343 20.63 4.24 -14.68
N LYS A 344 20.75 3.40 -13.64
CA LYS A 344 21.86 2.45 -13.46
C LYS A 344 21.60 1.08 -14.07
N ILE A 345 20.34 0.72 -14.29
CA ILE A 345 19.93 -0.54 -14.93
C ILE A 345 18.81 -0.26 -15.95
N GLY A 346 18.56 -1.21 -16.86
CA GLY A 346 17.44 -1.14 -17.80
C GLY A 346 16.11 -1.58 -17.17
N PHE A 347 15.00 -1.24 -17.82
CA PHE A 347 13.65 -1.59 -17.34
C PHE A 347 13.47 -3.11 -17.18
N MET A 348 13.98 -3.90 -18.13
CA MET A 348 13.88 -5.36 -18.11
C MET A 348 14.90 -6.04 -17.18
N ASP A 349 15.83 -5.28 -16.58
CA ASP A 349 16.71 -5.81 -15.54
C ASP A 349 16.00 -5.92 -14.18
N ILE A 350 14.96 -5.10 -13.93
CA ILE A 350 14.14 -5.16 -12.72
C ILE A 350 13.63 -6.59 -12.46
N PRO A 351 12.83 -7.22 -13.35
CA PRO A 351 12.34 -8.58 -13.10
C PRO A 351 13.47 -9.61 -12.98
N ARG A 352 14.58 -9.44 -13.70
CA ARG A 352 15.72 -10.37 -13.65
C ARG A 352 16.41 -10.35 -12.29
N LEU A 353 16.68 -9.15 -11.77
CA LEU A 353 17.33 -8.95 -10.48
C LEU A 353 16.44 -9.41 -9.32
N VAL A 354 15.14 -9.09 -9.39
CA VAL A 354 14.17 -9.54 -8.38
C VAL A 354 14.05 -11.07 -8.37
N GLN A 355 14.00 -11.71 -9.54
CA GLN A 355 13.90 -13.17 -9.63
C GLN A 355 15.13 -13.83 -9.02
N ALA A 356 16.33 -13.37 -9.38
CA ALA A 356 17.58 -13.91 -8.86
C ALA A 356 17.71 -13.76 -7.34
N ALA A 357 17.29 -12.62 -6.79
CA ALA A 357 17.29 -12.41 -5.34
C ALA A 357 16.25 -13.31 -4.63
N ALA A 358 15.02 -13.39 -5.14
CA ALA A 358 13.97 -14.24 -4.57
C ALA A 358 14.35 -15.74 -4.63
N ASP A 359 14.95 -16.21 -5.72
CA ASP A 359 15.39 -17.60 -5.87
C ASP A 359 16.52 -17.97 -4.90
N SER A 360 17.38 -17.00 -4.56
CA SER A 360 18.45 -17.22 -3.59
C SER A 360 17.97 -17.28 -2.13
N GLN A 361 16.77 -16.76 -1.84
CA GLN A 361 16.22 -16.77 -0.48
C GLN A 361 15.71 -18.17 -0.10
N PRO A 362 16.21 -18.79 0.98
CA PRO A 362 15.65 -20.03 1.48
C PRO A 362 14.21 -19.83 1.99
N ALA A 363 13.35 -20.81 1.73
CA ALA A 363 11.93 -20.78 2.14
C ALA A 363 11.75 -21.12 3.64
N VAL A 364 12.46 -20.40 4.51
CA VAL A 364 12.33 -20.52 5.96
C VAL A 364 11.19 -19.62 6.43
N GLN A 365 10.43 -20.07 7.42
CA GLN A 365 9.38 -19.26 8.03
C GLN A 365 10.00 -18.15 8.88
N ALA A 366 9.40 -16.95 8.83
CA ALA A 366 9.76 -15.87 9.73
C ALA A 366 9.27 -16.18 11.16
N ALA A 367 10.16 -16.16 12.14
CA ALA A 367 9.79 -16.30 13.56
C ALA A 367 9.56 -14.93 14.22
N LYS A 368 10.23 -13.89 13.71
CA LYS A 368 10.15 -12.51 14.21
C LYS A 368 10.36 -11.50 13.09
N VAL A 369 10.03 -10.24 13.39
CA VAL A 369 10.16 -9.11 12.46
C VAL A 369 11.60 -8.97 11.95
N GLU A 370 12.59 -9.26 12.78
CA GLU A 370 14.01 -9.18 12.41
C GLU A 370 14.38 -10.14 11.28
N ASP A 371 13.73 -11.30 11.18
CA ASP A 371 14.01 -12.26 10.10
C ASP A 371 13.53 -11.71 8.74
N VAL A 372 12.39 -11.01 8.75
CA VAL A 372 11.84 -10.33 7.56
C VAL A 372 12.75 -9.17 7.13
N LEU A 373 13.20 -8.36 8.08
CA LEU A 373 14.11 -7.25 7.81
C LEU A 373 15.47 -7.72 7.30
N GLU A 374 15.97 -8.84 7.81
CA GLU A 374 17.22 -9.44 7.34
C GLU A 374 17.08 -10.01 5.92
N ALA A 375 15.97 -10.69 5.60
CA ALA A 375 15.68 -11.14 4.24
C ALA A 375 15.59 -9.98 3.24
N ASP A 376 14.91 -8.88 3.61
CA ASP A 376 14.89 -7.65 2.81
C ASP A 376 16.31 -7.09 2.59
N ARG A 377 17.11 -6.97 3.66
CA ARG A 377 18.49 -6.45 3.59
C ARG A 377 19.40 -7.31 2.70
N MET A 378 19.32 -8.64 2.84
CA MET A 378 20.07 -9.59 2.01
C MET A 378 19.67 -9.47 0.54
N ALA A 379 18.37 -9.39 0.26
CA ALA A 379 17.88 -9.25 -1.10
C ALA A 379 18.32 -7.94 -1.76
N ARG A 380 18.27 -6.81 -1.05
CA ARG A 380 18.81 -5.53 -1.54
C ARG A 380 20.30 -5.62 -1.84
N SER A 381 21.07 -6.24 -0.94
CA SER A 381 22.52 -6.43 -1.11
C SER A 381 22.82 -7.27 -2.36
N ARG A 382 22.03 -8.34 -2.57
CA ARG A 382 22.15 -9.22 -3.74
C ARG A 382 21.84 -8.48 -5.04
N VAL A 383 20.83 -7.61 -5.06
CA VAL A 383 20.51 -6.77 -6.22
C VAL A 383 21.68 -5.84 -6.56
N LEU A 384 22.28 -5.18 -5.56
CA LEU A 384 23.43 -4.31 -5.79
C LEU A 384 24.65 -5.06 -6.33
N GLU A 385 24.93 -6.26 -5.81
CA GLU A 385 25.99 -7.14 -6.31
C GLU A 385 25.77 -7.53 -7.78
N LEU A 386 24.57 -7.98 -8.12
CA LEU A 386 24.21 -8.39 -9.47
C LEU A 386 24.20 -7.22 -10.45
N ALA A 387 23.68 -6.06 -10.03
CA ALA A 387 23.65 -4.86 -10.87
C ALA A 387 25.06 -4.31 -11.15
N GLY A 388 26.03 -4.49 -10.24
CA GLY A 388 27.43 -4.15 -10.48
C GLY A 388 28.12 -5.00 -11.55
N SER A 389 27.47 -6.08 -12.01
CA SER A 389 27.97 -6.97 -13.07
C SER A 389 27.27 -6.81 -14.43
N LEU A 390 26.29 -5.89 -14.52
CA LEU A 390 25.63 -5.47 -15.76
C LEU A 390 26.43 -4.37 -16.44
#